data_AF-A0A087TH61-F1
#
_entry.id   AF-A0A087TH61-F1
#
_cell.length_a   1.000
_cell.length_b   1.000
_cell.length_c   1.000
_cell.angle_alpha   90.00
_cell.angle_beta   90.00
_cell.angle_gamma   90.00
#
_symmetry.space_group_name_H-M   'P 1'
#
loop_
_entity.id
_entity.type
_entity.pdbx_description
1 polymer ?
#
loop_
_entity_poly.entity_id
_entity_poly.type
_entity_poly.pdbx_seq_one_letter_code
_entity_poly.pdbx_strand_id
1 'polypeptide(L)'
;MCQHVQKLAQTPEVLSQFDKCNLLEALMLLSNELCNYEKQSEFLTQMISPIIVVWLSDNMKMAISTPENFLNFVGLNEEANIEQSLNKNTYELMLCIHVIRGCVKRCKWPSDPDIAKKGNFVHPLSDSLKKIFYRNPAAQCIVPSLHQVFLLIRTLNALHNPAIQTKIHPSFLRALDISETDKYNILGTAYIDNIQRPKTIIERMNTFIHSAYDSCLHILGGSVENLSIDFYTVPSLSKLIMEGLFSNIQYMSDSR
;
A
#
# COMPACT_ATOMS: atom_id res chain seq x y z
N MET A 1 23.81 -7.33 -10.40
CA MET A 1 23.05 -6.65 -9.33
C MET A 1 21.60 -7.16 -9.26
N CYS A 2 20.78 -7.05 -10.31
CA CYS A 2 19.36 -7.50 -10.29
C CYS A 2 19.14 -8.97 -9.89
N GLN A 3 19.91 -9.94 -10.42
CA GLN A 3 19.75 -11.35 -10.04
C GLN A 3 20.14 -11.64 -8.59
N HIS A 4 21.12 -10.91 -8.05
CA HIS A 4 21.55 -11.05 -6.65
C HIS A 4 20.50 -10.46 -5.70
N VAL A 5 19.91 -9.33 -6.08
CA VAL A 5 18.81 -8.69 -5.37
C VAL A 5 17.53 -9.52 -5.40
N GLN A 6 17.15 -10.07 -6.56
CA GLN A 6 15.98 -10.95 -6.67
C GLN A 6 16.15 -12.21 -5.79
N LYS A 7 17.35 -12.81 -5.77
CA LYS A 7 17.66 -13.93 -4.89
C LYS A 7 17.58 -13.54 -3.40
N LEU A 8 18.10 -12.37 -3.02
CA LEU A 8 18.03 -11.87 -1.64
C LEU A 8 16.59 -11.56 -1.22
N ALA A 9 15.78 -10.95 -2.08
CA ALA A 9 14.37 -10.64 -1.80
C ALA A 9 13.51 -11.91 -1.66
N GLN A 10 13.84 -12.96 -2.43
CA GLN A 10 13.19 -14.27 -2.39
C GLN A 10 13.62 -15.13 -1.19
N THR A 11 14.73 -14.79 -0.51
CA THR A 11 15.20 -15.55 0.64
C THR A 11 14.49 -15.06 1.91
N PRO A 12 13.64 -15.88 2.57
CA PRO A 12 12.80 -15.42 3.67
C PRO A 12 13.59 -14.95 4.90
N GLU A 13 14.76 -15.54 5.14
CA GLU A 13 15.49 -15.45 6.42
C GLU A 13 16.61 -14.40 6.47
N VAL A 14 16.97 -13.76 5.35
CA VAL A 14 18.17 -12.88 5.27
C VAL A 14 17.85 -11.40 5.43
N LEU A 15 16.64 -10.96 5.06
CA LEU A 15 16.27 -9.54 5.04
C LEU A 15 14.96 -9.30 5.79
N SER A 16 14.91 -8.23 6.58
CA SER A 16 13.65 -7.76 7.15
C SER A 16 12.69 -7.32 6.03
N GLN A 17 11.39 -7.29 6.31
CA GLN A 17 10.40 -6.83 5.33
C GLN A 17 10.66 -5.37 4.90
N PHE A 18 11.18 -4.55 5.81
CA PHE A 18 11.58 -3.19 5.53
C PHE A 18 12.76 -3.14 4.54
N ASP A 19 13.77 -3.98 4.73
CA ASP A 19 14.92 -4.05 3.82
C ASP A 19 14.51 -4.56 2.43
N LYS A 20 13.57 -5.51 2.37
CA LYS A 20 12.98 -5.98 1.11
C LYS A 20 12.28 -4.85 0.38
N CYS A 21 11.45 -4.06 1.06
CA CYS A 21 10.80 -2.89 0.46
C CYS A 21 11.82 -1.87 -0.07
N ASN A 22 12.82 -1.51 0.74
CA ASN A 22 13.83 -0.53 0.33
C ASN A 22 14.63 -0.99 -0.89
N LEU A 23 14.98 -2.27 -0.92
CA LEU A 23 15.71 -2.87 -2.02
C LEU A 23 14.88 -2.90 -3.31
N LEU A 24 13.58 -3.22 -3.20
CA LEU A 24 12.65 -3.15 -4.32
C LEU A 24 12.45 -1.70 -4.80
N GLU A 25 12.31 -0.72 -3.89
CA GLU A 25 12.24 0.70 -4.26
C GLU A 25 13.51 1.18 -4.97
N ALA A 26 14.69 0.75 -4.52
CA ALA A 26 15.96 1.07 -5.17
C ALA A 26 16.01 0.49 -6.60
N LEU A 27 15.57 -0.75 -6.80
CA LEU A 27 15.45 -1.33 -8.14
C LEU A 27 14.44 -0.61 -9.02
N MET A 28 13.30 -0.17 -8.46
CA MET A 28 12.33 0.65 -9.20
C MET A 28 12.95 1.95 -9.67
N LEU A 29 13.73 2.62 -8.82
CA LEU A 29 14.45 3.85 -9.19
C LEU A 29 15.47 3.60 -10.29
N LEU A 30 16.30 2.56 -10.15
CA LEU A 30 17.29 2.19 -11.17
C LEU A 30 16.62 1.79 -12.50
N SER A 31 15.40 1.25 -12.47
CA SER A 31 14.67 0.90 -13.68
C SER A 31 14.33 2.12 -14.55
N ASN A 32 14.20 3.32 -13.95
CA ASN A 32 13.91 4.54 -14.69
C ASN A 32 15.05 4.91 -15.66
N GLU A 33 16.29 4.54 -15.35
CA GLU A 33 17.47 4.81 -16.18
C GLU A 33 17.46 4.02 -17.50
N LEU A 34 16.60 3.00 -17.64
CA LEU A 34 16.44 2.26 -18.89
C LEU A 34 15.93 3.14 -20.03
N CYS A 35 15.18 4.20 -19.71
CA CYS A 35 14.59 5.14 -20.67
C CYS A 35 13.90 4.45 -21.86
N ASN A 36 13.33 3.27 -21.63
CA ASN A 36 12.61 2.47 -22.61
C ASN A 36 11.43 1.80 -21.91
N TYR A 37 10.21 2.11 -22.36
CA TYR A 37 8.97 1.67 -21.71
C TYR A 37 8.88 0.15 -21.62
N GLU A 38 9.14 -0.56 -22.72
CA GLU A 38 8.96 -2.02 -22.78
C GLU A 38 9.93 -2.73 -21.84
N LYS A 39 11.21 -2.37 -21.89
CA LYS A 39 12.24 -2.94 -21.00
C LYS A 39 11.96 -2.66 -19.53
N GLN A 40 11.53 -1.43 -19.23
CA GLN A 40 11.22 -1.05 -17.86
C GLN A 40 9.97 -1.78 -17.35
N SER A 41 8.90 -1.80 -18.15
CA SER A 41 7.65 -2.47 -17.79
C SER A 41 7.82 -3.97 -17.60
N GLU A 42 8.58 -4.64 -18.49
CA GLU A 42 8.90 -6.06 -18.35
C GLU A 42 9.72 -6.35 -17.09
N PHE A 43 10.77 -5.55 -16.84
CA PHE A 43 11.59 -5.68 -15.64
C PHE A 43 10.75 -5.52 -14.36
N LEU A 44 9.93 -4.47 -14.29
CA LEU A 44 9.06 -4.21 -13.15
C LEU A 44 8.08 -5.37 -12.95
N THR A 45 7.42 -5.82 -14.02
CA THR A 45 6.46 -6.94 -13.98
C THR A 45 7.10 -8.20 -13.40
N GLN A 46 8.27 -8.61 -13.90
CA GLN A 46 8.97 -9.80 -13.41
C GLN A 46 9.39 -9.65 -11.95
N MET A 47 9.89 -8.48 -11.57
CA MET A 47 10.38 -8.20 -10.21
C MET A 47 9.25 -8.23 -9.18
N ILE A 48 8.10 -7.60 -9.45
CA ILE A 48 7.03 -7.44 -8.46
C ILE A 48 5.98 -8.55 -8.53
N SER A 49 6.00 -9.38 -9.59
CA SER A 49 5.05 -10.48 -9.80
C SER A 49 4.81 -11.33 -8.55
N PRO A 50 5.84 -11.78 -7.78
CA PRO A 50 5.61 -12.58 -6.58
C PRO A 50 4.74 -11.88 -5.53
N ILE A 51 4.90 -10.56 -5.38
CA ILE A 51 4.11 -9.76 -4.44
C ILE A 51 2.71 -9.50 -4.98
N ILE A 52 2.59 -9.18 -6.27
CA ILE A 52 1.29 -8.94 -6.91
C ILE A 52 0.44 -10.22 -6.93
N VAL A 53 1.04 -11.40 -7.10
CA VAL A 53 0.33 -12.69 -7.03
C VAL A 53 -0.25 -12.93 -5.63
N VAL A 54 0.51 -12.63 -4.57
CA VAL A 54 0.02 -12.72 -3.18
C VAL A 54 -1.12 -11.73 -2.96
N TRP A 55 -0.95 -10.47 -3.36
CA TRP A 55 -1.99 -9.45 -3.27
C TRP A 55 -3.26 -9.86 -4.03
N LEU A 56 -3.12 -10.39 -5.25
CA LEU A 56 -4.25 -10.79 -6.08
C LEU A 56 -4.83 -12.18 -5.76
N SER A 57 -4.29 -12.86 -4.75
CA SER A 57 -4.75 -14.19 -4.32
C SER A 57 -6.16 -14.14 -3.71
N ASP A 58 -6.88 -15.25 -3.80
CA ASP A 58 -8.23 -15.35 -3.21
C ASP A 58 -8.19 -15.30 -1.68
N ASN A 59 -7.09 -15.75 -1.07
CA ASN A 59 -6.85 -15.61 0.36
C ASN A 59 -6.79 -14.13 0.79
N MET A 60 -5.98 -13.32 0.09
CA MET A 60 -5.87 -11.89 0.38
C MET A 60 -7.20 -11.16 0.14
N LYS A 61 -7.86 -11.44 -1.00
CA LYS A 61 -9.18 -10.88 -1.31
C LYS A 61 -10.21 -11.20 -0.22
N MET A 62 -10.27 -12.45 0.22
CA MET A 62 -11.19 -12.88 1.28
C MET A 62 -10.87 -12.16 2.59
N ALA A 63 -9.59 -12.10 2.97
CA ALA A 63 -9.13 -11.43 4.17
C ALA A 63 -9.54 -9.96 4.24
N ILE A 64 -9.39 -9.20 3.15
CA ILE A 64 -9.70 -7.76 3.14
C ILE A 64 -11.15 -7.44 2.75
N SER A 65 -11.98 -8.45 2.42
CA SER A 65 -13.32 -8.22 1.86
C SER A 65 -14.35 -7.70 2.86
N THR A 66 -14.27 -8.17 4.11
CA THR A 66 -15.17 -7.82 5.21
C THR A 66 -14.36 -7.50 6.46
N PRO A 67 -14.89 -6.66 7.38
CA PRO A 67 -14.23 -6.38 8.64
C PRO A 67 -13.95 -7.65 9.45
N GLU A 68 -14.91 -8.58 9.53
CA GLU A 68 -14.76 -9.82 10.30
C GLU A 68 -13.63 -10.71 9.78
N ASN A 69 -13.53 -10.86 8.45
CA ASN A 69 -12.44 -11.61 7.85
C ASN A 69 -11.09 -10.94 8.13
N PHE A 70 -11.06 -9.61 8.07
CA PHE A 70 -9.86 -8.84 8.36
C PHE A 70 -9.43 -9.00 9.83
N LEU A 71 -10.37 -8.89 10.78
CA LEU A 71 -10.09 -9.09 12.21
C LEU A 71 -9.45 -10.45 12.46
N ASN A 72 -10.00 -11.52 11.90
CA ASN A 72 -9.45 -12.87 11.99
C ASN A 72 -8.06 -12.97 11.32
N PHE A 73 -7.90 -12.33 10.17
CA PHE A 73 -6.65 -12.38 9.41
C PHE A 73 -5.48 -11.72 10.15
N VAL A 74 -5.72 -10.58 10.82
CA VAL A 74 -4.68 -9.83 11.56
C VAL A 74 -4.62 -10.16 13.06
N GLY A 75 -5.58 -10.93 13.59
CA GLY A 75 -5.63 -11.37 14.98
C GLY A 75 -6.19 -10.33 15.97
N LEU A 76 -7.08 -9.45 15.53
CA LEU A 76 -7.69 -8.41 16.38
C LEU A 76 -8.84 -8.94 17.26
N ASN A 77 -9.34 -10.14 16.97
CA ASN A 77 -10.39 -10.84 17.71
C ASN A 77 -9.85 -11.78 18.81
N GLU A 78 -8.52 -11.94 18.90
CA GLU A 78 -7.84 -12.77 19.89
C GLU A 78 -7.30 -11.91 21.04
N GLU A 79 -7.06 -12.52 22.20
CA GLU A 79 -6.48 -11.83 23.35
C GLU A 79 -5.04 -11.39 23.05
N ALA A 80 -4.72 -10.13 23.37
CA ALA A 80 -3.38 -9.61 23.16
C ALA A 80 -2.38 -10.25 24.14
N ASN A 81 -1.44 -11.05 23.61
CA ASN A 81 -0.31 -11.53 24.38
C ASN A 81 0.84 -10.50 24.32
N ILE A 82 1.28 -10.04 25.49
CA ILE A 82 2.25 -8.95 25.66
C ILE A 82 3.62 -9.29 25.04
N GLU A 83 3.97 -10.57 24.97
CA GLU A 83 5.24 -11.05 24.39
C GLU A 83 5.13 -11.31 22.88
N GLN A 84 3.94 -11.17 22.29
CA GLN A 84 3.68 -11.53 20.91
C GLN A 84 4.14 -10.44 19.93
N SER A 85 4.66 -10.87 18.78
CA SER A 85 4.84 -10.02 17.60
C SER A 85 3.58 -9.99 16.75
N LEU A 86 3.47 -9.04 15.81
CA LEU A 86 2.40 -9.09 14.82
C LEU A 86 2.46 -10.42 14.06
N ASN A 87 1.30 -10.94 13.67
CA ASN A 87 1.25 -12.21 12.95
C ASN A 87 1.86 -12.07 11.54
N LYS A 88 2.21 -13.20 10.91
CA LYS A 88 2.80 -13.23 9.57
C LYS A 88 1.94 -12.54 8.51
N ASN A 89 0.62 -12.70 8.62
CA ASN A 89 -0.37 -12.11 7.70
C ASN A 89 -0.29 -10.58 7.68
N THR A 90 -0.11 -9.97 8.84
CA THR A 90 0.07 -8.52 9.00
C THR A 90 1.30 -8.01 8.25
N TYR A 91 2.43 -8.72 8.40
CA TYR A 91 3.66 -8.37 7.68
C TYR A 91 3.56 -8.58 6.16
N GLU A 92 2.91 -9.64 5.72
CA GLU A 92 2.71 -9.94 4.29
C GLU A 92 1.80 -8.90 3.62
N LEU A 93 0.71 -8.51 4.31
CA LEU A 93 -0.16 -7.44 3.87
C LEU A 93 0.59 -6.11 3.75
N MET A 94 1.36 -5.73 4.76
CA MET A 94 2.16 -4.49 4.70
C MET A 94 3.21 -4.51 3.59
N LEU A 95 3.87 -5.65 3.35
CA LEU A 95 4.80 -5.79 2.23
C LEU A 95 4.08 -5.51 0.90
N CYS A 96 2.90 -6.10 0.68
CA CYS A 96 2.11 -5.87 -0.54
C CYS A 96 1.78 -4.38 -0.72
N ILE A 97 1.25 -3.74 0.32
CA ILE A 97 0.88 -2.32 0.31
C ILE A 97 2.10 -1.46 0.00
N HIS A 98 3.23 -1.68 0.68
CA HIS A 98 4.43 -0.88 0.48
C HIS A 98 5.05 -1.05 -0.90
N VAL A 99 5.05 -2.27 -1.47
CA VAL A 99 5.55 -2.50 -2.83
C VAL A 99 4.65 -1.81 -3.86
N ILE A 100 3.33 -1.92 -3.73
CA ILE A 100 2.37 -1.23 -4.62
C ILE A 100 2.58 0.29 -4.53
N ARG A 101 2.71 0.83 -3.31
CA ARG A 101 3.02 2.25 -3.08
C ARG A 101 4.35 2.65 -3.71
N GLY A 102 5.38 1.83 -3.55
CA GLY A 102 6.69 2.00 -4.17
C GLY A 102 6.59 2.10 -5.69
N CYS A 103 5.87 1.18 -6.32
CA CYS A 103 5.66 1.19 -7.78
C CYS A 103 5.06 2.52 -8.24
N VAL A 104 3.95 2.94 -7.63
CA VAL A 104 3.25 4.19 -7.96
C VAL A 104 4.15 5.41 -7.75
N LYS A 105 4.93 5.43 -6.68
CA LYS A 105 5.76 6.58 -6.31
C LYS A 105 7.04 6.68 -7.14
N ARG A 106 7.69 5.55 -7.44
CA ARG A 106 9.08 5.50 -7.93
C ARG A 106 9.20 5.22 -9.42
N CYS A 107 8.24 4.50 -10.02
CA CYS A 107 8.29 4.17 -11.44
C CYS A 107 7.78 5.35 -12.25
N LYS A 108 8.65 5.94 -13.09
CA LYS A 108 8.37 7.18 -13.81
C LYS A 108 8.85 7.06 -15.26
N TRP A 109 8.18 7.79 -16.14
CA TRP A 109 8.72 8.10 -17.46
C TRP A 109 9.80 9.18 -17.35
N PRO A 110 10.69 9.31 -18.35
CA PRO A 110 11.70 10.38 -18.41
C PRO A 110 11.07 11.77 -18.39
N SER A 111 11.68 12.72 -17.67
CA SER A 111 11.21 14.12 -17.64
C SER A 111 11.46 14.89 -18.94
N ASP A 112 12.47 14.48 -19.71
CA ASP A 112 12.75 15.02 -21.04
C ASP A 112 11.73 14.46 -22.07
N PRO A 113 10.94 15.32 -22.75
CA PRO A 113 9.94 14.88 -23.71
C PRO A 113 10.50 14.11 -24.91
N ASP A 114 11.71 14.44 -25.38
CA ASP A 114 12.34 13.78 -26.52
C ASP A 114 12.82 12.38 -26.13
N ILE A 115 13.38 12.23 -24.92
CA ILE A 115 13.72 10.92 -24.37
C ILE A 115 12.47 10.09 -24.15
N ALA A 116 11.41 10.68 -23.56
CA ALA A 116 10.15 9.99 -23.34
C ALA A 116 9.50 9.52 -24.65
N LYS A 117 9.55 10.35 -25.71
CA LYS A 117 9.04 9.97 -27.04
C LYS A 117 9.87 8.85 -27.67
N LYS A 118 11.20 8.96 -27.68
CA LYS A 118 12.11 7.91 -28.19
C LYS A 118 11.98 6.60 -27.42
N GLY A 119 11.75 6.69 -26.11
CA GLY A 119 11.55 5.57 -25.20
C GLY A 119 10.14 4.97 -25.20
N ASN A 120 9.26 5.43 -26.10
CA ASN A 120 7.88 4.97 -26.21
C ASN A 120 7.03 5.17 -24.94
N PHE A 121 7.23 6.26 -24.19
CA PHE A 121 6.42 6.59 -23.01
C PHE A 121 5.20 7.44 -23.32
N VAL A 122 5.00 7.87 -24.57
CA VAL A 122 3.78 8.59 -24.98
C VAL A 122 2.62 7.59 -25.03
N HIS A 123 1.54 7.90 -24.32
CA HIS A 123 0.37 7.04 -24.22
C HIS A 123 -0.37 7.01 -25.58
N PRO A 124 -0.85 5.85 -26.08
CA PRO A 124 -1.51 5.75 -27.39
C PRO A 124 -2.74 6.67 -27.57
N LEU A 125 -3.50 6.90 -26.49
CA LEU A 125 -4.64 7.84 -26.49
C LEU A 125 -4.24 9.31 -26.70
N SER A 126 -2.94 9.65 -26.67
CA SER A 126 -2.48 11.03 -26.86
C SER A 126 -2.87 11.58 -28.24
N ASP A 127 -2.75 10.74 -29.27
CA ASP A 127 -3.09 11.11 -30.64
C ASP A 127 -4.60 11.32 -30.80
N SER A 128 -5.40 10.42 -30.21
CA SER A 128 -6.87 10.50 -30.26
C SER A 128 -7.41 11.73 -29.52
N LEU A 129 -6.80 12.11 -28.40
CA LEU A 129 -7.24 13.22 -27.56
C LEU A 129 -6.56 14.56 -27.88
N LYS A 130 -5.66 14.59 -28.87
CA LYS A 130 -4.87 15.77 -29.27
C LYS A 130 -4.15 16.44 -28.08
N LYS A 131 -3.73 15.64 -27.10
CA LYS A 131 -3.02 16.08 -25.89
C LYS A 131 -2.02 15.02 -25.49
N ILE A 132 -0.81 15.42 -25.11
CA ILE A 132 0.24 14.49 -24.70
C ILE A 132 -0.10 13.94 -23.31
N PHE A 133 -0.23 12.63 -23.23
CA PHE A 133 -0.25 11.88 -21.99
C PHE A 133 0.93 10.91 -21.97
N TYR A 134 1.54 10.72 -20.82
CA TYR A 134 2.55 9.69 -20.63
C TYR A 134 1.92 8.45 -19.99
N ARG A 135 2.42 7.28 -20.37
CA ARG A 135 2.06 5.99 -19.78
C ARG A 135 3.08 5.58 -18.72
N ASN A 136 2.61 5.05 -17.61
CA ASN A 136 3.49 4.56 -16.55
C ASN A 136 3.91 3.12 -16.84
N PRO A 137 5.21 2.77 -16.76
CA PRO A 137 5.68 1.40 -16.99
C PRO A 137 5.12 0.39 -15.99
N ALA A 138 4.71 0.81 -14.78
CA ALA A 138 4.09 -0.04 -13.78
C ALA A 138 2.55 -0.16 -13.94
N ALA A 139 1.91 0.61 -14.82
CA ALA A 139 0.44 0.68 -14.91
C ALA A 139 -0.19 -0.70 -15.13
N GLN A 140 0.38 -1.53 -16.00
CA GLN A 140 -0.14 -2.86 -16.31
C GLN A 140 -0.26 -3.78 -15.09
N CYS A 141 0.65 -3.65 -14.12
CA CYS A 141 0.62 -4.46 -12.90
C CYS A 141 -0.19 -3.82 -11.78
N ILE A 142 -0.21 -2.48 -11.71
CA ILE A 142 -0.80 -1.75 -10.59
C ILE A 142 -2.29 -1.45 -10.80
N VAL A 143 -2.72 -1.12 -12.02
CA VAL A 143 -4.14 -0.82 -12.28
C VAL A 143 -5.07 -1.97 -11.85
N PRO A 144 -4.75 -3.25 -12.12
CA PRO A 144 -5.56 -4.38 -11.62
C PRO A 144 -5.59 -4.51 -10.10
N SER A 145 -4.58 -3.99 -9.39
CA SER A 145 -4.46 -4.11 -7.94
C SER A 145 -5.28 -3.05 -7.18
N LEU A 146 -5.66 -1.94 -7.85
CA LEU A 146 -6.37 -0.81 -7.24
C LEU A 146 -7.72 -1.18 -6.66
N HIS A 147 -8.46 -2.10 -7.27
CA HIS A 147 -9.77 -2.54 -6.75
C HIS A 147 -9.64 -3.07 -5.31
N GLN A 148 -8.59 -3.84 -5.03
CA GLN A 148 -8.33 -4.36 -3.69
C GLN A 148 -7.84 -3.27 -2.73
N VAL A 149 -7.17 -2.23 -3.22
CA VAL A 149 -6.79 -1.08 -2.39
C VAL A 149 -8.05 -0.36 -1.89
N PHE A 150 -9.03 -0.11 -2.78
CA PHE A 150 -10.33 0.43 -2.37
C PHE A 150 -11.07 -0.49 -1.39
N LEU A 151 -11.01 -1.80 -1.61
CA LEU A 151 -11.62 -2.80 -0.72
C LEU A 151 -10.99 -2.77 0.67
N LEU A 152 -9.66 -2.69 0.75
CA LEU A 152 -8.94 -2.59 2.02
C LEU A 152 -9.28 -1.26 2.74
N ILE A 153 -9.29 -0.13 2.04
CA ILE A 153 -9.69 1.16 2.62
C ILE A 153 -11.08 1.06 3.23
N ARG A 154 -12.04 0.48 2.50
CA ARG A 154 -13.41 0.27 2.98
C ARG A 154 -13.45 -0.52 4.27
N THR A 155 -12.68 -1.60 4.32
CA THR A 155 -12.60 -2.50 5.47
C THR A 155 -11.93 -1.82 6.66
N LEU A 156 -10.87 -1.03 6.43
CA LEU A 156 -10.22 -0.23 7.46
C LEU A 156 -11.15 0.86 8.02
N ASN A 157 -11.91 1.56 7.17
CA ASN A 157 -12.90 2.54 7.62
C ASN A 157 -13.98 1.90 8.49
N ALA A 158 -14.42 0.69 8.12
CA ALA A 158 -15.45 -0.04 8.86
C ALA A 158 -15.02 -0.49 10.26
N LEU A 159 -13.71 -0.53 10.57
CA LEU A 159 -13.22 -0.85 11.93
C LEU A 159 -13.69 0.16 12.98
N HIS A 160 -14.00 1.40 12.56
CA HIS A 160 -14.50 2.44 13.45
C HIS A 160 -16.00 2.36 13.70
N ASN A 161 -16.73 1.50 12.98
CA ASN A 161 -18.14 1.27 13.24
C ASN A 161 -18.32 0.56 14.60
N PRO A 162 -19.15 1.09 15.52
CA PRO A 162 -19.37 0.48 16.83
C PRO A 162 -19.76 -1.00 16.78
N ALA A 163 -20.55 -1.42 15.78
CA ALA A 163 -20.96 -2.82 15.61
C ALA A 163 -19.80 -3.76 15.23
N ILE A 164 -18.73 -3.22 14.64
CA ILE A 164 -17.50 -3.96 14.36
C ILE A 164 -16.58 -3.92 15.57
N GLN A 165 -16.50 -2.81 16.29
CA GLN A 165 -15.69 -2.70 17.50
C GLN A 165 -16.10 -3.71 18.59
N THR A 166 -17.38 -4.07 18.69
CA THR A 166 -17.82 -5.13 19.62
C THR A 166 -17.25 -6.51 19.29
N LYS A 167 -16.71 -6.71 18.09
CA LYS A 167 -16.08 -7.97 17.63
C LYS A 167 -14.55 -7.94 17.79
N ILE A 168 -13.98 -6.80 18.14
CA ILE A 168 -12.56 -6.65 18.45
C ILE A 168 -12.37 -7.06 19.91
N HIS A 169 -11.31 -7.80 20.21
CA HIS A 169 -11.03 -8.17 21.59
C HIS A 169 -10.75 -6.90 22.43
N PRO A 170 -11.25 -6.78 23.67
CA PRO A 170 -11.11 -5.56 24.47
C PRO A 170 -9.67 -5.05 24.63
N SER A 171 -8.69 -5.97 24.65
CA SER A 171 -7.26 -5.62 24.72
C SER A 171 -6.74 -4.85 23.51
N PHE A 172 -7.40 -4.96 22.35
CA PHE A 172 -7.00 -4.32 21.10
C PHE A 172 -7.81 -3.07 20.74
N LEU A 173 -8.87 -2.73 21.48
CA LEU A 173 -9.66 -1.52 21.19
C LEU A 173 -8.80 -0.25 21.13
N ARG A 174 -7.83 -0.13 22.05
CA ARG A 174 -6.87 0.98 22.09
C ARG A 174 -5.92 1.03 20.88
N ALA A 175 -5.86 -0.03 20.06
CA ALA A 175 -5.09 0.00 18.82
C ALA A 175 -5.74 0.89 17.75
N LEU A 176 -7.04 1.22 17.87
CA LEU A 176 -7.73 2.14 16.97
C LEU A 176 -7.57 3.62 17.36
N ASP A 177 -7.13 3.90 18.58
CA ASP A 177 -6.91 5.27 19.08
C ASP A 177 -5.84 6.00 18.26
N ILE A 178 -5.84 7.34 18.33
CA ILE A 178 -4.71 8.13 17.81
C ILE A 178 -3.40 7.69 18.49
N SER A 179 -2.32 7.58 17.69
CA SER A 179 -1.02 7.17 18.21
C SER A 179 -0.51 8.17 19.26
N GLU A 180 0.24 7.70 20.26
CA GLU A 180 0.80 8.61 21.26
C GLU A 180 1.67 9.68 20.60
N THR A 181 2.52 9.31 19.64
CA THR A 181 3.32 10.26 18.86
C THR A 181 2.47 11.38 18.25
N ASP A 182 1.32 11.04 17.65
CA ASP A 182 0.44 12.03 17.04
C ASP A 182 -0.27 12.89 18.09
N LYS A 183 -0.64 12.34 19.25
CA LYS A 183 -1.17 13.13 20.37
C LYS A 183 -0.17 14.20 20.81
N TYR A 184 1.09 13.81 21.04
CA TYR A 184 2.13 14.76 21.46
C TYR A 184 2.41 15.82 20.38
N ASN A 185 2.43 15.41 19.10
CA ASN A 185 2.59 16.33 17.97
C ASN A 185 1.45 17.36 17.90
N ILE A 186 0.20 16.93 18.03
CA ILE A 186 -0.98 17.81 18.04
C ILE A 186 -0.95 18.76 19.23
N LEU A 187 -0.53 18.27 20.41
CA LEU A 187 -0.42 19.07 21.62
C LEU A 187 0.79 20.03 21.61
N GLY A 188 1.65 19.98 20.58
CA GLY A 188 2.86 20.81 20.51
C GLY A 188 3.90 20.46 21.58
N THR A 189 3.83 19.25 22.13
CA THR A 189 4.68 18.78 23.22
C THR A 189 5.73 17.81 22.69
N ALA A 190 6.95 17.85 23.26
CA ALA A 190 8.01 16.94 22.84
C ALA A 190 7.67 15.49 23.25
N TYR A 191 7.48 14.62 22.26
CA TYR A 191 7.41 13.19 22.50
C TYR A 191 8.83 12.67 22.79
N ILE A 192 9.09 12.28 24.04
CA ILE A 192 10.32 11.59 24.40
C ILE A 192 10.10 10.10 24.10
N ASP A 193 10.40 9.69 22.87
CA ASP A 193 10.35 8.28 22.53
C ASP A 193 11.45 7.55 23.29
N ASN A 194 11.05 6.64 24.18
CA ASN A 194 11.99 5.88 24.96
C ASN A 194 12.47 4.70 24.09
N ILE A 195 13.39 4.97 23.16
CA ILE A 195 13.88 4.01 22.14
C ILE A 195 14.32 2.67 22.76
N GLN A 196 14.70 2.68 24.04
CA GLN A 196 15.09 1.49 24.80
C GLN A 196 13.93 0.56 25.18
N ARG A 197 12.68 1.04 25.18
CA ARG A 197 11.51 0.21 25.51
C ARG A 197 10.99 -0.50 24.25
N PRO A 198 10.79 -1.82 24.27
CA PRO A 198 10.16 -2.49 23.15
C PRO A 198 8.70 -2.03 23.03
N LYS A 199 8.27 -1.72 21.80
CA LYS A 199 6.86 -1.40 21.52
C LYS A 199 5.98 -2.58 21.90
N THR A 200 4.89 -2.31 22.62
CA THR A 200 3.86 -3.29 22.97
C THR A 200 3.12 -3.77 21.71
N ILE A 201 2.46 -4.93 21.81
CA ILE A 201 1.64 -5.46 20.70
C ILE A 201 0.53 -4.48 20.29
N ILE A 202 -0.05 -3.73 21.24
CA ILE A 202 -1.08 -2.72 20.98
C ILE A 202 -0.49 -1.55 20.19
N GLU A 203 0.68 -1.02 20.58
CA GLU A 203 1.37 0.05 19.84
C GLU A 203 1.79 -0.40 18.44
N ARG A 204 2.22 -1.65 18.28
CA ARG A 204 2.56 -2.24 16.97
C ARG A 204 1.32 -2.36 16.09
N MET A 205 0.21 -2.84 16.64
CA MET A 205 -1.07 -2.97 15.92
C MET A 205 -1.62 -1.59 15.54
N ASN A 206 -1.53 -0.62 16.44
CA ASN A 206 -1.87 0.77 16.17
C ASN A 206 -1.07 1.33 14.98
N THR A 207 0.26 1.18 15.04
CA THR A 207 1.16 1.59 13.95
C THR A 207 0.79 0.91 12.63
N PHE A 208 0.48 -0.39 12.67
CA PHE A 208 0.08 -1.15 11.50
C PHE A 208 -1.21 -0.61 10.86
N ILE A 209 -2.29 -0.43 11.63
CA ILE A 209 -3.60 0.01 11.09
C ILE A 209 -3.50 1.43 10.52
N HIS A 210 -2.77 2.33 11.18
CA HIS A 210 -2.54 3.69 10.68
C HIS A 210 -1.68 3.67 9.41
N SER A 211 -0.53 3.00 9.45
CA SER A 211 0.38 2.92 8.31
C SER A 211 -0.25 2.24 7.09
N ALA A 212 -1.07 1.20 7.28
CA ALA A 212 -1.80 0.54 6.22
C ALA A 212 -2.78 1.50 5.54
N TYR A 213 -3.54 2.26 6.35
CA TYR A 213 -4.50 3.24 5.86
C TYR A 213 -3.82 4.37 5.07
N ASP A 214 -2.83 5.03 5.68
CA ASP A 214 -2.09 6.14 5.05
C ASP A 214 -1.40 5.69 3.77
N SER A 215 -0.83 4.49 3.78
CA SER A 215 -0.20 3.93 2.59
C SER A 215 -1.21 3.67 1.47
N CYS A 216 -2.42 3.22 1.78
CA CYS A 216 -3.49 3.07 0.80
C CYS A 216 -3.91 4.41 0.21
N LEU A 217 -4.05 5.45 1.03
CA LEU A 217 -4.33 6.81 0.55
C LEU A 217 -3.20 7.34 -0.34
N HIS A 218 -1.94 7.11 0.03
CA HIS A 218 -0.80 7.46 -0.80
C HIS A 218 -0.75 6.68 -2.13
N ILE A 219 -1.18 5.42 -2.15
CA ILE A 219 -1.33 4.67 -3.40
C ILE A 219 -2.36 5.35 -4.30
N LEU A 220 -3.55 5.68 -3.77
CA LEU A 220 -4.60 6.32 -4.56
C LEU A 220 -4.19 7.72 -5.04
N GLY A 221 -3.67 8.57 -4.15
CA GLY A 221 -3.20 9.92 -4.50
C GLY A 221 -2.05 9.87 -5.50
N GLY A 222 -1.09 8.98 -5.29
CA GLY A 222 0.00 8.78 -6.25
C GLY A 222 -0.48 8.21 -7.59
N SER A 223 -1.56 7.43 -7.61
CA SER A 223 -2.09 6.83 -8.84
C SER A 223 -2.71 7.88 -9.76
N VAL A 224 -3.38 8.87 -9.17
CA VAL A 224 -3.93 10.04 -9.89
C VAL A 224 -2.84 10.78 -10.66
N GLU A 225 -1.70 11.02 -10.02
CA GLU A 225 -0.59 11.76 -10.64
C GLU A 225 0.24 10.89 -11.59
N ASN A 226 0.51 9.64 -11.19
CA ASN A 226 1.59 8.85 -11.78
C ASN A 226 1.10 7.77 -12.72
N LEU A 227 -0.14 7.32 -12.63
CA LEU A 227 -0.72 6.39 -13.63
C LEU A 227 -1.47 7.14 -14.73
N SER A 228 -1.63 8.46 -14.61
CA SER A 228 -2.19 9.31 -15.67
C SER A 228 -3.56 8.78 -16.12
N ILE A 229 -3.80 8.72 -17.42
CA ILE A 229 -5.07 8.26 -18.01
C ILE A 229 -5.43 6.82 -17.64
N ASP A 230 -4.46 5.95 -17.34
CA ASP A 230 -4.71 4.55 -16.97
C ASP A 230 -5.47 4.42 -15.65
N PHE A 231 -5.33 5.39 -14.74
CA PHE A 231 -6.13 5.43 -13.51
C PHE A 231 -7.58 5.80 -13.82
N TYR A 232 -7.80 6.81 -14.67
CA TYR A 232 -9.14 7.32 -14.97
C TYR A 232 -9.97 6.38 -15.87
N THR A 233 -9.34 5.40 -16.50
CA THR A 233 -10.00 4.36 -17.28
C THR A 233 -10.39 3.14 -16.44
N VAL A 234 -10.10 3.12 -15.14
CA VAL A 234 -10.54 2.05 -14.23
C VAL A 234 -12.07 1.91 -14.27
N PRO A 235 -12.59 0.70 -14.52
CA PRO A 235 -14.03 0.48 -14.58
C PRO A 235 -14.73 0.85 -13.27
N SER A 236 -15.82 1.62 -13.38
CA SER A 236 -16.61 2.07 -12.22
C SER A 236 -15.78 2.81 -11.16
N LEU A 237 -14.73 3.54 -11.55
CA LEU A 237 -13.86 4.28 -10.63
C LEU A 237 -14.64 5.19 -9.67
N SER A 238 -15.66 5.90 -10.14
CA SER A 238 -16.52 6.74 -9.30
C SER A 238 -17.22 5.95 -8.19
N LYS A 239 -17.74 4.75 -8.52
CA LYS A 239 -18.34 3.83 -7.56
C LYS A 239 -17.31 3.33 -6.55
N LEU A 240 -16.10 2.98 -7.01
CA LEU A 240 -15.00 2.54 -6.12
C LEU A 240 -14.57 3.64 -5.16
N ILE A 241 -14.56 4.90 -5.60
CA ILE A 241 -14.26 6.04 -4.73
C ILE A 241 -15.38 6.21 -3.68
N MET A 242 -16.65 6.22 -4.10
CA MET A 242 -17.77 6.42 -3.19
C MET A 242 -17.95 5.28 -2.19
N GLU A 243 -17.90 4.02 -2.65
CA GLU A 243 -18.12 2.84 -1.82
C GLU A 243 -16.85 2.33 -1.12
N GLY A 244 -15.68 2.76 -1.59
CA GLY A 244 -14.38 2.43 -1.01
C GLY A 244 -13.90 3.52 -0.07
N LEU A 245 -13.38 4.60 -0.66
CA LEU A 245 -12.72 5.69 0.06
C LEU A 245 -13.66 6.40 1.04
N PHE A 246 -14.88 6.72 0.61
CA PHE A 246 -15.85 7.47 1.41
C PHE A 246 -16.83 6.59 2.21
N SER A 247 -16.52 5.30 2.34
CA SER A 247 -17.35 4.39 3.14
C SER A 247 -17.14 4.63 4.63
N ASN A 248 -18.20 4.49 5.43
CA ASN A 248 -18.17 4.58 6.89
C ASN A 248 -17.58 5.89 7.47
N ILE A 249 -17.49 6.95 6.68
CA ILE A 249 -16.96 8.26 7.08
C ILE A 249 -17.66 8.85 8.31
N GLN A 250 -18.94 8.52 8.53
CA GLN A 250 -19.69 8.97 9.70
C GLN A 250 -19.16 8.41 11.04
N TYR A 251 -18.35 7.35 11.00
CA TYR A 251 -17.77 6.72 12.17
C TYR A 251 -16.27 7.03 12.33
N MET A 252 -15.64 7.66 11.33
CA MET A 252 -14.21 7.97 11.37
C MET A 252 -13.92 9.12 12.35
N SER A 253 -12.78 9.05 13.03
CA SER A 253 -12.30 10.15 13.88
C SER A 253 -11.71 11.28 13.06
N ASP A 254 -11.72 12.51 13.59
CA ASP A 254 -11.13 13.69 12.93
C ASP A 254 -9.62 13.56 12.67
N SER A 255 -8.95 12.67 13.41
CA SER A 255 -7.52 12.38 13.24
C SER A 255 -7.21 11.45 12.06
N ARG A 256 -8.22 11.01 11.30
CA ARG A 256 -8.12 10.05 10.19
C ARG A 256 -8.44 10.70 8.84
#